data_AF-A0A962Y2S8-F1
#
_entry.id   AF-A0A962Y2S8-F1
#
_cell.length_a   1.000
_cell.length_b   1.000
_cell.length_c   1.000
_cell.angle_alpha   90.00
_cell.angle_beta   90.00
_cell.angle_gamma   90.00
#
_symmetry.space_group_name_H-M   'P 1'
#
loop_
_entity.id
_entity.type
_entity.pdbx_description
1 polymer ?
#
loop_
_entity_poly.entity_id
_entity_poly.type
_entity_poly.pdbx_seq_one_letter_code
_entity_poly.pdbx_strand_id
1 'polypeptide(L)'
;MSEYILWLHEVEMSDVDRVGGKNASLGEMLRNLTADGSVKVPGGFATTAQAYREFLAHDGLADRINKTLDELDVDDVNKLAATGRQIRQWVMDTPFPPALDAAVKQAYETLEKEY
;
A
#
# COMPACT_ATOMS: atom_id res chain seq x y z
N MET A 1 -11.48 -10.16 -9.69
CA MET A 1 -11.04 -9.13 -8.72
C MET A 1 -9.54 -9.07 -8.80
N SER A 2 -8.97 -7.87 -8.93
CA SER A 2 -7.51 -7.70 -8.90
C SER A 2 -7.02 -8.00 -7.48
N GLU A 3 -6.02 -8.87 -7.30
CA GLU A 3 -5.42 -9.11 -5.99
C GLU A 3 -4.71 -7.88 -5.41
N TYR A 4 -4.57 -6.81 -6.21
CA TYR A 4 -3.85 -5.60 -5.82
C TYR A 4 -4.69 -4.54 -5.13
N ILE A 5 -6.01 -4.53 -5.35
CA ILE A 5 -6.91 -3.47 -4.88
C ILE A 5 -8.06 -4.11 -4.10
N LEU A 6 -8.35 -3.55 -2.93
CA LEU A 6 -9.51 -3.91 -2.12
C LEU A 6 -10.31 -2.64 -1.80
N TRP A 7 -11.61 -2.63 -2.10
CA TRP A 7 -12.44 -1.47 -1.79
C TRP A 7 -12.67 -1.38 -0.29
N LEU A 8 -12.60 -0.17 0.27
CA LEU A 8 -12.69 0.02 1.72
C LEU A 8 -14.03 -0.48 2.29
N HIS A 9 -15.11 -0.44 1.51
CA HIS A 9 -16.41 -0.98 1.93
C HIS A 9 -16.48 -2.53 1.95
N GLU A 10 -15.51 -3.19 1.33
CA GLU A 10 -15.35 -4.66 1.30
C GLU A 10 -14.32 -5.15 2.33
N VAL A 11 -13.55 -4.25 2.94
CA VAL A 11 -12.50 -4.59 3.92
C VAL A 11 -13.14 -5.02 5.24
N GLU A 12 -12.67 -6.14 5.79
CA GLU A 12 -13.01 -6.61 7.13
C GLU A 12 -11.79 -6.64 8.06
N MET A 13 -12.01 -6.76 9.37
CA MET A 13 -10.90 -6.89 10.33
C MET A 13 -10.04 -8.16 10.12
N SER A 14 -10.55 -9.16 9.41
CA SER A 14 -9.76 -10.32 8.98
C SER A 14 -8.75 -10.01 7.87
N ASP A 15 -8.86 -8.87 7.17
CA ASP A 15 -7.97 -8.48 6.07
C ASP A 15 -6.75 -7.66 6.54
N VAL A 16 -6.47 -7.60 7.84
CA VAL A 16 -5.35 -6.80 8.39
C VAL A 16 -4.00 -7.20 7.78
N ASP A 17 -3.79 -8.48 7.48
CA ASP A 17 -2.59 -9.00 6.81
C ASP A 17 -2.49 -8.57 5.32
N ARG A 18 -3.64 -8.29 4.71
CA ARG A 18 -3.74 -7.86 3.31
C ARG A 18 -3.63 -6.36 3.14
N VAL A 19 -4.24 -5.55 4.00
CA VAL A 19 -4.31 -4.08 3.81
C VAL A 19 -3.73 -3.27 4.97
N GLY A 20 -3.32 -3.91 6.06
CA GLY A 20 -2.81 -3.27 7.27
C GLY A 20 -3.91 -2.74 8.18
N GLY A 21 -3.57 -2.54 9.46
CA GLY A 21 -4.54 -2.18 10.50
C GLY A 21 -5.29 -0.85 10.29
N LYS A 22 -4.67 0.11 9.59
CA LYS A 22 -5.32 1.40 9.27
C LYS A 22 -6.48 1.21 8.29
N ASN A 23 -6.26 0.50 7.19
CA ASN A 23 -7.28 0.27 6.17
C ASN A 23 -8.37 -0.67 6.70
N ALA A 24 -8.00 -1.69 7.49
CA ALA A 24 -8.95 -2.54 8.20
C ALA A 24 -9.88 -1.73 9.12
N SER A 25 -9.32 -0.81 9.91
CA SER A 25 -10.11 0.07 10.78
C SER A 25 -11.03 1.01 9.98
N LEU A 26 -10.58 1.54 8.84
CA LEU A 26 -11.40 2.36 7.95
C LEU A 26 -12.59 1.58 7.37
N GLY A 27 -12.39 0.34 6.94
CA GLY A 27 -13.46 -0.52 6.45
C GLY A 27 -14.50 -0.85 7.52
N GLU A 28 -14.06 -1.17 8.74
CA GLU A 28 -14.95 -1.37 9.88
C GLU A 28 -15.78 -0.12 10.21
N MET A 29 -15.18 1.08 10.12
CA MET A 29 -15.93 2.33 10.32
C MET A 29 -16.95 2.57 9.20
N LEU A 30 -16.59 2.32 7.93
CA LEU A 30 -17.51 2.42 6.80
C LEU A 30 -18.71 1.48 6.98
N ARG A 31 -18.49 0.22 7.35
CA ARG A 31 -19.56 -0.76 7.50
C ARG A 31 -20.47 -0.48 8.68
N ASN A 32 -19.90 -0.14 9.84
CA ASN A 32 -20.66 -0.12 11.10
C ASN A 32 -21.17 1.27 11.48
N LEU A 33 -20.51 2.36 11.05
CA LEU A 33 -20.79 3.72 11.55
C LEU A 33 -21.41 4.65 10.51
N THR A 34 -21.47 4.25 9.24
CA THR A 34 -22.21 5.03 8.22
C THR A 34 -23.70 4.69 8.17
N ALA A 35 -24.09 3.53 8.72
CA ALA A 35 -25.45 3.01 8.65
C ALA A 35 -26.51 3.90 9.33
N ASP A 36 -26.12 4.64 10.38
CA ASP A 36 -27.00 5.59 11.08
C ASP A 36 -26.76 7.06 10.68
N GLY A 37 -25.85 7.31 9.74
CA GLY A 37 -25.50 8.64 9.24
C GLY A 37 -24.73 9.53 10.22
N SER A 38 -24.35 9.01 11.40
CA SER A 38 -23.65 9.78 12.44
C SER A 38 -22.19 10.09 12.09
N VAL A 39 -21.56 9.22 11.29
CA VAL A 39 -20.17 9.37 10.85
C VAL A 39 -20.10 9.32 9.32
N LYS A 40 -19.52 10.35 8.72
CA LYS A 40 -19.20 10.37 7.29
C LYS A 40 -17.76 9.95 7.07
N VAL A 41 -17.57 8.71 6.60
CA VAL A 41 -16.28 8.21 6.15
C VAL A 41 -16.27 8.22 4.63
N PRO A 42 -15.30 8.88 3.96
CA PRO A 42 -15.18 8.81 2.51
C PRO A 42 -14.91 7.38 2.05
N GLY A 43 -15.52 7.01 0.92
CA GLY A 43 -15.17 5.77 0.22
C GLY A 43 -13.76 5.82 -0.36
N GLY A 44 -13.35 4.72 -0.99
CA GLY A 44 -12.04 4.59 -1.60
C GLY A 44 -11.59 3.15 -1.65
N PHE A 45 -10.33 2.97 -2.01
CA PHE A 45 -9.71 1.65 -2.11
C PHE A 45 -8.31 1.65 -1.49
N ALA A 46 -7.86 0.48 -1.07
CA ALA A 46 -6.53 0.23 -0.55
C ALA A 46 -5.74 -0.66 -1.51
N THR A 47 -4.43 -0.41 -1.62
CA THR A 47 -3.52 -1.40 -2.20
C THR A 47 -3.26 -2.53 -1.21
N THR A 48 -2.98 -3.73 -1.72
CA THR A 48 -2.70 -4.89 -0.87
C THR A 48 -1.21 -5.07 -0.60
N ALA A 49 -0.88 -5.81 0.44
CA ALA A 49 0.48 -6.24 0.76
C ALA A 49 1.07 -7.09 -0.38
N GLN A 50 0.24 -7.80 -1.15
CA GLN A 50 0.68 -8.50 -2.36
C GLN A 50 1.12 -7.52 -3.45
N ALA A 51 0.34 -6.48 -3.73
CA ALA A 51 0.74 -5.43 -4.67
C ALA A 51 2.10 -4.82 -4.31
N TYR A 52 2.32 -4.56 -3.01
CA TYR A 52 3.59 -4.06 -2.51
C TYR A 52 4.75 -5.05 -2.71
N ARG A 53 4.54 -6.34 -2.42
CA ARG A 53 5.56 -7.37 -2.63
C ARG A 53 5.95 -7.51 -4.10
N GLU A 54 4.97 -7.49 -4.99
CA GLU A 54 5.23 -7.56 -6.43
C GLU A 54 5.92 -6.31 -6.97
N PHE A 55 5.55 -5.13 -6.47
CA PHE A 55 6.29 -3.90 -6.75
C PHE A 55 7.75 -3.99 -6.28
N LEU A 56 8.01 -4.46 -5.05
CA LEU A 56 9.38 -4.64 -4.57
C LEU A 56 10.15 -5.70 -5.36
N ALA A 57 9.49 -6.73 -5.88
CA ALA A 57 10.15 -7.72 -6.73
C ALA A 57 10.51 -7.17 -8.12
N HIS A 58 9.88 -6.08 -8.55
CA HIS A 58 10.15 -5.45 -9.84
C HIS A 58 11.60 -4.96 -9.92
N ASP A 59 12.26 -5.26 -11.03
CA ASP A 59 13.65 -4.88 -11.32
C ASP A 59 14.64 -5.17 -10.16
N GLY A 60 14.40 -6.27 -9.42
CA GLY A 60 15.24 -6.70 -8.30
C GLY A 60 15.38 -5.66 -7.19
N LEU A 61 14.39 -4.77 -7.01
CA LEU A 61 14.41 -3.71 -6.00
C LEU A 61 14.55 -4.30 -4.59
N ALA A 62 13.80 -5.35 -4.27
CA ALA A 62 13.85 -6.05 -2.98
C ALA A 62 15.27 -6.55 -2.66
N ASP A 63 15.94 -7.18 -3.61
CA ASP A 63 17.28 -7.72 -3.43
C ASP A 63 18.31 -6.61 -3.17
N ARG A 64 18.21 -5.49 -3.92
CA ARG A 64 19.06 -4.31 -3.71
C ARG A 64 18.85 -3.69 -2.33
N ILE A 65 17.61 -3.58 -1.88
CA ILE A 65 17.26 -3.07 -0.55
C ILE A 65 17.83 -4.00 0.52
N ASN A 66 17.54 -5.29 0.46
CA ASN A 66 17.95 -6.28 1.46
C ASN A 66 19.48 -6.31 1.59
N LYS A 67 20.20 -6.39 0.47
CA LYS A 67 21.67 -6.37 0.48
C LYS A 67 22.23 -5.13 1.19
N THR A 68 21.63 -3.97 0.94
CA THR A 68 22.10 -2.71 1.55
C THR A 68 21.79 -2.66 3.04
N LEU A 69 20.68 -3.26 3.47
CA LEU A 69 20.31 -3.36 4.88
C LEU A 69 21.16 -4.40 5.63
N ASP A 70 21.53 -5.51 5.00
CA ASP A 70 22.36 -6.56 5.61
C ASP A 70 23.77 -6.05 6.00
N GLU A 71 24.28 -5.06 5.27
CA GLU A 71 25.58 -4.43 5.53
C GLU A 71 25.50 -3.23 6.49
N LEU A 72 24.28 -2.80 6.86
CA LEU A 72 24.06 -1.57 7.63
C LEU A 72 24.16 -1.83 9.14
N ASP A 73 25.09 -1.13 9.78
CA ASP A 73 25.05 -0.90 11.23
C ASP A 73 24.00 0.18 11.55
N VAL A 74 22.94 -0.20 12.25
CA VAL A 74 21.82 0.69 12.60
C VAL A 74 22.14 1.66 13.73
N ASP A 75 23.20 1.41 14.51
CA ASP A 75 23.66 2.32 15.56
C ASP A 75 24.48 3.48 14.97
N ASP A 76 25.00 3.34 13.75
CA ASP A 76 25.58 4.44 12.96
C ASP A 76 24.47 5.28 12.33
N VAL A 77 23.98 6.25 13.09
CA VAL A 77 22.88 7.14 12.68
C VAL A 77 23.13 7.89 11.37
N ASN A 78 24.39 8.16 11.02
CA ASN A 78 24.73 8.85 9.77
C ASN A 78 24.57 7.91 8.58
N LYS A 79 25.08 6.68 8.69
CA LYS A 79 24.86 5.64 7.67
C LYS A 79 23.40 5.27 7.55
N LEU A 80 22.70 5.09 8.67
CA LEU A 80 21.25 4.81 8.68
C LEU A 80 20.48 5.87 7.90
N ALA A 81 20.75 7.15 8.13
CA ALA A 81 20.09 8.24 7.43
C ALA A 81 20.44 8.25 5.93
N ALA A 82 21.69 7.97 5.56
CA ALA A 82 22.12 7.89 4.17
C ALA A 82 21.48 6.71 3.43
N THR A 83 21.54 5.50 3.99
CA THR A 83 20.92 4.29 3.45
C THR A 83 19.41 4.45 3.33
N GLY A 84 18.75 5.01 4.35
CA GLY A 84 17.32 5.28 4.29
C GLY A 84 16.92 6.25 3.18
N ARG A 85 17.73 7.30 2.92
CA ARG A 85 17.51 8.19 1.77
C ARG A 85 17.67 7.46 0.44
N GLN A 86 18.71 6.65 0.31
CA GLN A 86 19.00 5.87 -0.89
C GLN A 86 17.86 4.88 -1.21
N ILE A 87 17.42 4.09 -0.23
CA ILE A 87 16.31 3.14 -0.39
C ILE A 87 15.02 3.87 -0.81
N ARG A 88 14.69 5.00 -0.15
CA ARG A 88 13.54 5.80 -0.56
C ARG A 88 13.64 6.29 -1.99
N GLN A 89 14.82 6.74 -2.42
CA GLN A 89 15.02 7.17 -3.82
C GLN A 89 14.80 6.01 -4.80
N TRP A 90 15.33 4.82 -4.50
CA TRP A 90 15.09 3.64 -5.33
C TRP A 90 13.61 3.27 -5.44
N VAL A 91 12.86 3.36 -4.35
CA VAL A 91 11.41 3.15 -4.37
C VAL A 91 10.72 4.19 -5.27
N MET A 92 11.12 5.46 -5.19
CA MET A 92 10.53 6.53 -6.01
C MET A 92 10.87 6.40 -7.50
N ASP A 93 12.07 5.91 -7.82
CA ASP A 93 12.54 5.75 -9.20
C ASP A 93 12.04 4.46 -9.87
N THR A 94 11.55 3.50 -9.08
CA THR A 94 11.05 2.23 -9.62
C THR A 94 9.64 2.41 -10.15
N PRO A 95 9.37 2.14 -11.44
CA PRO A 95 8.03 2.25 -11.99
C PRO A 95 7.12 1.17 -11.40
N PHE A 96 5.81 1.41 -11.43
CA PHE A 96 4.86 0.37 -11.08
C PHE A 96 4.87 -0.76 -12.13
N PRO A 97 4.76 -2.03 -11.72
CA PRO A 97 4.44 -3.12 -12.63
C PRO A 97 3.17 -2.80 -13.44
N PRO A 98 3.12 -3.11 -14.74
CA PRO A 98 1.98 -2.73 -15.60
C PRO A 98 0.62 -3.17 -15.07
N ALA A 99 0.55 -4.33 -14.41
CA ALA A 99 -0.68 -4.84 -13.82
C ALA A 99 -1.13 -4.05 -12.58
N LEU A 100 -0.19 -3.57 -11.76
CA LEU A 100 -0.47 -2.72 -10.61
C LEU A 100 -0.94 -1.33 -11.08
N ASP A 101 -0.24 -0.74 -12.03
CA ASP A 101 -0.59 0.55 -12.63
C ASP A 101 -2.01 0.53 -13.22
N ALA A 102 -2.33 -0.49 -14.01
CA ALA A 102 -3.65 -0.69 -14.58
C ALA A 102 -4.74 -0.86 -13.50
N ALA A 103 -4.47 -1.63 -12.44
CA ALA A 103 -5.41 -1.85 -11.35
C ALA A 103 -5.72 -0.56 -10.58
N VAL A 104 -4.70 0.23 -10.25
CA VAL A 104 -4.87 1.53 -9.56
C VAL A 104 -5.64 2.50 -10.45
N LYS A 105 -5.29 2.59 -11.75
CA LYS A 105 -5.98 3.45 -12.70
C LYS A 105 -7.47 3.09 -12.84
N GLN A 106 -7.78 1.81 -12.99
CA GLN A 106 -9.16 1.33 -13.09
C GLN A 106 -9.97 1.61 -11.81
N ALA A 107 -9.36 1.40 -10.64
CA ALA A 107 -10.00 1.70 -9.36
C ALA A 107 -10.26 3.21 -9.21
N TYR A 108 -9.30 4.05 -9.61
CA TYR A 108 -9.46 5.50 -9.61
C TYR A 108 -10.56 5.98 -10.57
N GLU A 109 -10.60 5.47 -11.80
CA GLU A 109 -11.68 5.78 -12.77
C GLU A 109 -13.06 5.31 -12.29
N THR A 110 -13.12 4.28 -11.45
CA THR A 110 -14.36 3.83 -10.82
C THR A 110 -14.77 4.78 -9.70
N LEU A 111 -13.82 5.15 -8.83
CA LEU A 111 -14.04 6.11 -7.74
C LEU A 111 -14.50 7.47 -8.28
N GLU A 112 -13.92 7.96 -9.37
CA GLU A 112 -14.33 9.23 -10.00
C GLU A 112 -15.79 9.21 -10.48
N LYS A 113 -16.35 8.05 -10.85
CA LYS A 113 -17.75 7.95 -11.27
C LYS A 113 -18.73 7.94 -10.10
N GLU A 114 -18.24 7.63 -8.89
CA GLU A 114 -19.04 7.57 -7.67
C GLU A 114 -19.19 8.95 -6.99
N TYR A 115 -18.41 9.95 -7.41
CA TYR A 115 -18.35 11.31 -6.84
C TYR A 115 -18.47 12.41 -7.90
#